data_AF-A0A7X9KCT6-F1
#
_entry.id   AF-A0A7X9KCT6-F1
#
_cell.length_a   1.000
_cell.length_b   1.000
_cell.length_c   1.000
_cell.angle_alpha   90.00
_cell.angle_beta   90.00
_cell.angle_gamma   90.00
#
_symmetry.space_group_name_H-M   'P 1'
#
loop_
_entity.id
_entity.type
_entity.pdbx_description
1 polymer ?
#
loop_
_entity_poly.entity_id
_entity_poly.type
_entity_poly.pdbx_seq_one_letter_code
_entity_poly.pdbx_strand_id
1 'polypeptide(L)'
;MKESLPNRVSRCVIITGMSGSGKSTALRMFEDLGFYAIENIPPTLLPQLLQVLGRHEEAVQNGVAAVVDIRGESLLDDLFAVIASLKGRGLNIRV
;
A
#
# COMPACT_ATOMS: atom_id res chain seq x y z
N MET A 1 -12.27 -22.92 -0.62
CA MET A 1 -11.24 -23.00 0.44
C MET A 1 -10.11 -22.07 0.03
N LYS A 2 -10.05 -20.85 0.55
CA LYS A 2 -8.97 -19.89 0.22
C LYS A 2 -7.86 -20.16 1.22
N GLU A 3 -6.83 -20.90 0.81
CA GLU A 3 -5.63 -21.06 1.62
C GLU A 3 -5.03 -19.66 1.87
N SER A 4 -5.15 -19.18 3.11
CA SER A 4 -4.38 -18.06 3.58
C SER A 4 -2.96 -18.56 3.76
N LEU A 5 -2.11 -18.29 2.78
CA LEU A 5 -0.66 -18.44 2.95
C LEU A 5 -0.27 -17.69 4.23
N PRO A 6 0.21 -18.37 5.29
CA PRO A 6 0.78 -17.70 6.44
C PRO A 6 1.97 -16.89 5.91
N ASN A 7 2.11 -15.62 6.29
CA ASN A 7 3.07 -14.65 5.71
C ASN A 7 2.66 -14.02 4.38
N ARG A 8 1.53 -13.30 4.38
CA ARG A 8 1.25 -12.28 3.34
C ARG A 8 0.68 -11.01 3.95
N VAL A 9 1.00 -9.87 3.35
CA VAL A 9 0.34 -8.60 3.66
C VAL A 9 -1.13 -8.70 3.28
N SER A 10 -2.03 -8.53 4.24
CA SER A 10 -3.47 -8.64 4.05
C SER A 10 -4.17 -7.27 3.90
N ARG A 11 -3.53 -6.21 4.39
CA ARG A 11 -4.05 -4.84 4.43
C ARG A 11 -3.02 -3.87 3.85
N CYS A 12 -3.47 -3.01 2.94
CA CYS A 12 -2.66 -1.89 2.45
C CYS A 12 -3.51 -0.61 2.37
N VAL A 13 -3.01 0.46 2.97
CA VAL A 13 -3.56 1.80 2.86
C VAL A 13 -2.68 2.59 1.91
N ILE A 14 -3.30 3.21 0.91
CA ILE A 14 -2.63 4.06 -0.06
C ILE A 14 -2.92 5.49 0.33
N ILE A 15 -1.87 6.28 0.51
CA ILE A 15 -1.97 7.70 0.84
C ILE A 15 -1.55 8.47 -0.40
N THR A 16 -2.40 9.37 -0.88
CA THR A 16 -2.07 10.21 -2.04
C THR A 16 -2.63 11.62 -1.85
N GLY A 17 -2.29 12.54 -2.76
CA GLY A 17 -2.69 13.94 -2.71
C GLY A 17 -1.59 14.92 -3.12
N MET A 18 -1.96 16.18 -3.27
CA MET A 18 -1.06 17.25 -3.69
C MET A 18 0.04 17.55 -2.66
N SER A 19 1.10 18.27 -3.07
CA SER A 19 2.11 18.77 -2.13
C SER A 19 1.44 19.59 -1.02
N GLY A 20 1.88 19.41 0.22
CA GLY A 20 1.30 20.10 1.39
C GLY A 20 -0.03 19.53 1.92
N SER A 21 -0.62 18.50 1.30
CA SER A 21 -1.90 17.90 1.76
C SER A 21 -1.79 17.05 3.04
N GLY A 22 -0.66 17.07 3.74
CA GLY A 22 -0.45 16.30 4.98
C GLY A 22 -0.10 14.82 4.79
N LYS A 23 0.32 14.36 3.60
CA LYS A 23 0.67 12.94 3.34
C LYS A 23 1.67 12.36 4.34
N SER A 24 2.75 13.08 4.63
CA SER A 24 3.77 12.64 5.59
C SER A 24 3.22 12.59 7.02
N THR A 25 2.30 13.50 7.37
CA THR A 25 1.60 13.46 8.66
C THR A 25 0.70 12.23 8.75
N ALA A 26 -0.10 11.97 7.72
CA ALA A 26 -0.96 10.78 7.67
C ALA A 26 -0.12 9.49 7.73
N LEU A 27 0.99 9.42 6.99
CA LEU A 27 1.89 8.28 6.99
C LEU A 27 2.46 8.01 8.39
N ARG A 28 2.89 9.06 9.09
CA ARG A 28 3.40 8.96 10.47
C ARG A 28 2.33 8.48 11.45
N MET A 29 1.08 8.89 11.29
CA MET A 29 -0.02 8.36 12.11
C MET A 29 -0.22 6.85 11.89
N PHE A 30 -0.04 6.35 10.66
CA PHE A 30 -0.08 4.92 10.40
C PHE A 30 1.12 4.18 10.99
N GLU A 31 2.30 4.78 10.95
CA GLU A 31 3.51 4.26 11.61
C GLU A 31 3.30 4.14 13.13
N ASP A 32 2.73 5.17 13.77
CA ASP A 32 2.37 5.15 15.20
C ASP A 32 1.31 4.07 15.53
N LEU A 33 0.47 3.70 14.55
CA LEU A 33 -0.48 2.58 14.63
C LEU A 33 0.14 1.21 14.32
N GLY A 34 1.45 1.16 14.08
CA GLY A 34 2.23 -0.06 13.83
C GLY A 34 2.22 -0.55 12.37
N PHE A 35 1.67 0.21 11.43
CA PHE A 35 1.76 -0.15 10.00
C PHE A 35 3.20 0.02 9.49
N TYR A 36 3.58 -0.82 8.53
CA TYR A 36 4.79 -0.60 7.76
C TYR A 36 4.59 0.61 6.84
N ALA A 37 5.18 1.74 7.22
CA ALA A 37 5.08 3.01 6.49
C ALA A 37 6.16 3.10 5.41
N ILE A 38 5.75 3.43 4.18
CA ILE A 38 6.65 3.67 3.05
C ILE A 38 6.18 4.87 2.23
N GLU A 39 7.12 5.64 1.69
CA GLU A 39 6.83 6.87 0.94
C GLU A 39 7.46 6.87 -0.46
N ASN A 40 6.90 7.70 -1.36
CA ASN A 40 7.40 7.98 -2.72
C ASN A 40 7.46 6.73 -3.62
N ILE A 41 6.47 5.85 -3.51
CA ILE A 41 6.40 4.63 -4.32
C ILE A 41 5.54 4.86 -5.55
N PRO A 42 6.02 4.54 -6.77
CA PRO A 42 5.18 4.55 -7.96
C PRO A 42 4.14 3.42 -7.89
N PRO A 43 2.91 3.62 -8.39
CA PRO A 43 1.83 2.63 -8.30
C PRO A 43 2.22 1.24 -8.81
N THR A 44 3.00 1.19 -9.89
CA THR A 44 3.44 -0.04 -10.57
C THR A 44 4.36 -0.92 -9.72
N LEU A 45 5.07 -0.35 -8.73
CA LEU A 45 5.95 -1.11 -7.83
C LEU A 45 5.22 -1.63 -6.58
N LEU A 46 4.02 -1.13 -6.28
CA LEU A 46 3.27 -1.51 -5.09
C LEU A 46 3.03 -3.04 -5.00
N PRO A 47 2.65 -3.78 -6.08
CA PRO A 47 2.46 -5.22 -5.99
C PRO A 47 3.72 -5.99 -5.63
N GLN A 48 4.87 -5.59 -6.17
CA GLN A 48 6.15 -6.24 -5.89
C GLN A 48 6.59 -5.97 -4.46
N LEU A 49 6.41 -4.74 -3.99
CA LEU A 49 6.70 -4.36 -2.62
C LEU A 49 5.88 -5.20 -1.62
N LEU A 50 4.56 -5.32 -1.82
CA LEU A 50 3.69 -6.10 -0.94
C LEU A 50 4.07 -7.59 -0.91
N GLN A 51 4.61 -8.12 -2.01
CA GLN A 51 5.13 -9.49 -2.06
C GLN A 51 6.39 -9.65 -1.20
N VAL A 52 7.33 -8.71 -1.29
CA VAL A 52 8.56 -8.72 -0.48
C VAL A 52 8.23 -8.54 1.00
N LEU A 53 7.34 -7.60 1.33
CA LEU A 53 6.88 -7.33 2.68
C LEU A 53 6.01 -8.44 3.26
N GLY A 54 5.58 -9.42 2.46
CA GLY A 54 4.94 -10.63 2.96
C GLY A 54 5.80 -11.42 3.96
N ARG A 55 7.11 -11.16 4.01
CA ARG A 55 8.05 -11.77 4.98
C ARG A 55 8.40 -10.86 6.16
N HIS A 56 7.88 -9.63 6.19
CA HIS A 56 8.15 -8.66 7.25
C HIS A 56 7.06 -8.74 8.31
N GLU A 57 7.43 -9.00 9.56
CA GLU A 57 6.49 -9.28 10.65
C GLU A 57 5.47 -8.15 10.85
N GLU A 58 5.94 -6.90 10.96
CA GLU A 58 5.06 -5.73 11.14
C GLU A 58 4.10 -5.53 9.96
N ALA A 59 4.55 -5.75 8.73
CA ALA A 59 3.74 -5.57 7.54
C ALA A 59 2.67 -6.67 7.42
N VAL A 60 2.97 -7.88 7.88
CA VAL A 60 2.03 -9.00 7.93
C VAL A 60 1.01 -8.80 9.05
N GLN A 61 1.44 -8.35 10.22
CA GLN A 61 0.60 -8.16 11.41
C GLN A 61 -0.35 -6.96 11.26
N ASN A 62 0.21 -5.79 10.94
CA ASN A 62 -0.51 -4.53 10.97
C ASN A 62 -0.93 -4.05 9.57
N GLY A 63 -0.16 -4.40 8.54
CA GLY A 63 -0.39 -3.98 7.17
C GLY A 63 0.65 -2.95 6.70
N VAL A 64 0.43 -2.43 5.50
CA VAL A 64 1.32 -1.45 4.85
C VAL A 64 0.59 -0.13 4.62
N ALA A 65 1.21 0.99 4.96
CA ALA A 65 0.76 2.32 4.57
C ALA A 65 1.75 2.88 3.55
N ALA A 66 1.30 3.13 2.33
CA ALA A 66 2.15 3.54 1.21
C ALA A 66 1.72 4.90 0.68
N VAL A 67 2.62 5.89 0.73
CA VAL A 67 2.43 7.13 -0.02
C VAL A 67 2.74 6.88 -1.49
N VAL A 68 1.71 7.00 -2.32
CA VAL A 68 1.82 6.81 -3.77
C VAL A 68 1.75 8.15 -4.47
N ASP A 69 2.76 8.42 -5.29
CA ASP A 69 2.83 9.60 -6.13
C ASP A 69 2.01 9.40 -7.41
N ILE A 70 1.05 10.29 -7.65
CA ILE A 70 0.18 10.30 -8.84
C ILE A 70 0.49 11.49 -9.76
N ARG A 71 1.64 12.15 -9.59
CA ARG A 71 2.05 13.28 -10.43
C ARG A 71 2.46 12.81 -11.82
N GLY A 72 1.48 12.65 -12.70
CA GLY A 72 1.65 12.27 -14.11
C GLY A 72 0.35 11.75 -14.70
N GLU A 73 0.09 12.02 -15.98
CA GLU A 73 -1.18 11.69 -16.63
C GLU A 73 -1.53 10.20 -16.56
N SER A 74 -0.54 9.30 -16.67
CA SER A 74 -0.77 7.85 -16.66
C SER A 74 -0.80 7.22 -15.26
N LEU A 75 -0.27 7.90 -14.23
CA LEU A 75 -0.07 7.29 -12.91
C LEU A 75 -1.37 7.03 -12.16
N LEU A 76 -2.41 7.82 -12.45
CA LEU A 76 -3.73 7.64 -11.85
C LEU A 76 -4.41 6.37 -12.39
N ASP A 77 -4.34 6.14 -13.70
CA ASP A 77 -4.86 4.93 -14.34
C ASP A 77 -4.08 3.68 -13.90
N ASP A 78 -2.76 3.79 -13.83
CA ASP A 78 -1.88 2.73 -13.31
C ASP A 78 -2.26 2.36 -11.86
N LEU A 79 -2.54 3.37 -11.02
CA LEU A 79 -2.98 3.15 -9.65
C LEU A 79 -4.31 2.40 -9.59
N PHE A 80 -5.30 2.78 -10.38
CA PHE A 80 -6.58 2.07 -10.41
C PHE A 80 -6.43 0.63 -10.91
N ALA A 81 -5.63 0.40 -11.95
CA ALA A 81 -5.35 -0.94 -12.46
C ALA A 81 -4.66 -1.81 -11.39
N VAL A 82 -3.69 -1.25 -10.67
CA VAL A 82 -2.99 -1.93 -9.57
C VAL A 82 -3.95 -2.23 -8.42
N ILE A 83 -4.78 -1.28 -7.98
CA ILE A 83 -5.77 -1.49 -6.92
C ILE A 83 -6.73 -2.62 -7.30
N ALA A 84 -7.24 -2.64 -8.54
CA ALA A 84 -8.13 -3.68 -9.02
C ALA A 84 -7.46 -5.07 -8.99
N SER A 85 -6.22 -5.15 -9.48
CA SER A 85 -5.41 -6.37 -9.46
C SER A 85 -5.16 -6.89 -8.03
N LEU A 86 -4.79 -6.02 -7.11
CA LEU A 86 -4.53 -6.38 -5.71
C LEU A 86 -5.79 -6.81 -4.96
N LYS A 87 -6.93 -6.12 -5.19
CA LYS A 87 -8.23 -6.55 -4.64
C LYS A 87 -8.66 -7.91 -5.19
N GLY A 88 -8.43 -8.19 -6.46
CA GLY A 88 -8.68 -9.50 -7.07
C GLY A 88 -7.89 -10.64 -6.41
N ARG A 89 -6.68 -10.33 -5.92
CA ARG A 89 -5.84 -11.27 -5.14
C ARG A 89 -6.30 -11.43 -3.68
N GLY A 90 -7.33 -10.69 -3.25
CA GLY A 90 -7.92 -10.78 -1.92
C GLY A 90 -7.26 -9.87 -0.87
N LEU A 91 -6.50 -8.85 -1.28
CA LEU A 91 -5.97 -7.83 -0.36
C LEU A 91 -7.03 -6.79 -0.04
N ASN A 92 -7.07 -6.34 1.22
CA ASN A 92 -7.88 -5.21 1.65
C ASN A 92 -7.14 -3.91 1.33
N ILE A 93 -7.50 -3.27 0.23
CA ILE A 93 -6.91 -2.00 -0.23
C ILE A 93 -7.85 -0.83 0.08
N ARG A 94 -7.32 0.19 0.75
CA ARG A 94 -7.98 1.48 1.02
C ARG A 94 -7.14 2.60 0.39
N VAL A 95 -7.80 3.65 -0.09
CA VAL A 95 -7.21 4.91 -0.56
C VAL A 95 -7.84 6.04 0.25
#